data_AF-A0A1J9VEK7-F1
#
_entry.id   AF-A0A1J9VEK7-F1
#
_cell.length_a   1.000
_cell.length_b   1.000
_cell.length_c   1.000
_cell.angle_alpha   90.00
_cell.angle_beta   90.00
_cell.angle_gamma   90.00
#
_symmetry.space_group_name_H-M   'P 1'
#
loop_
_entity.id
_entity.type
_entity.pdbx_description
1 polymer ?
#
loop_
_entity_poly.entity_id
_entity_poly.type
_entity_poly.pdbx_seq_one_letter_code
_entity_poly.pdbx_strand_id
1 'polypeptide(L)'
;MKIFFSFLFAIAMIATFILLITSLVFRLKKKPTTKKYFKLTGIAFVLSIISLIVVNMNITPQEKQEILAKQKAEEKLKAEEKQKDKEQKEADEKLKAEEKQKAKEQKEADEKLKAEEKQKAKEQKEADEKLKAEEKQKAKEQKDADEKQKEFVSYAKNIRGSSFIKEMKLNNNEAEITFHDSFASYKSANPTSLNTEEQYKQYFSTGNTIEKIFVSEPARLLRQFPDLNAVKMTLPYEGKTYNINLDRKSLNTHLGFKIEDLKVEDKSWVKKFDDPYVYDKTKRKAFFTKFVTIQ
;
A
#
# COMPACT_ATOMS: atom_id res chain seq x y z
N MET A 1 -26.44 21.40 -93.88
CA MET A 1 -26.06 20.04 -93.41
C MET A 1 -25.57 20.02 -91.96
N LYS A 2 -24.58 20.82 -91.54
CA LYS A 2 -24.01 20.76 -90.18
C LYS A 2 -25.02 20.97 -89.03
N ILE A 3 -26.00 21.86 -89.20
CA ILE A 3 -27.05 22.10 -88.20
C ILE A 3 -27.98 20.88 -88.02
N PHE A 4 -28.30 20.18 -89.11
CA PHE A 4 -29.11 18.95 -89.07
C PHE A 4 -28.39 17.81 -88.33
N PHE A 5 -27.09 17.63 -88.60
CA PHE A 5 -26.28 16.62 -87.89
C PHE A 5 -26.05 16.97 -86.42
N SER A 6 -25.93 18.25 -86.07
CA SER A 6 -25.87 18.69 -84.67
C SER A 6 -27.18 18.39 -83.93
N PHE A 7 -28.33 18.61 -84.58
CA PHE A 7 -29.64 18.26 -84.03
C PHE A 7 -29.80 16.74 -83.85
N LEU A 8 -29.34 15.95 -84.83
CA LEU A 8 -29.35 14.49 -84.76
C LEU A 8 -28.47 13.96 -83.62
N PHE A 9 -27.32 14.59 -83.40
CA PHE A 9 -26.40 14.27 -82.30
C PHE A 9 -27.00 14.62 -80.93
N ALA A 10 -27.66 15.77 -80.81
CA ALA A 10 -28.36 16.15 -79.58
C ALA A 10 -29.46 15.14 -79.22
N ILE A 11 -30.23 14.68 -80.21
CA ILE A 11 -31.26 13.64 -80.01
C ILE A 11 -30.61 12.31 -79.56
N ALA A 12 -29.48 11.93 -80.15
CA ALA A 12 -28.75 10.71 -79.77
C ALA A 12 -28.21 10.77 -78.33
N MET A 13 -27.73 11.95 -77.89
CA MET A 13 -27.28 12.19 -76.52
C MET A 13 -28.42 12.09 -75.50
N ILE A 14 -29.59 12.64 -75.85
CA ILE A 14 -30.79 12.54 -74.99
C ILE A 14 -31.25 11.08 -74.89
N ALA A 15 -31.28 10.35 -76.00
CA ALA A 15 -31.68 8.94 -76.02
C ALA A 15 -30.73 8.05 -75.19
N THR A 16 -29.42 8.28 -75.29
CA THR A 16 -28.42 7.57 -74.48
C THR A 16 -28.55 7.90 -72.99
N PHE A 17 -28.85 9.15 -72.64
CA PHE A 17 -29.07 9.55 -71.25
C PHE A 17 -30.30 8.85 -70.63
N ILE A 18 -31.40 8.78 -71.39
CA ILE A 18 -32.62 8.07 -70.97
C ILE A 18 -32.34 6.58 -70.75
N LEU A 19 -31.58 5.94 -71.64
CA LEU A 19 -31.17 4.53 -71.51
C LEU A 19 -30.25 4.29 -70.30
N LEU A 20 -29.40 5.25 -69.96
CA LEU A 20 -28.54 5.20 -68.79
C LEU A 20 -29.35 5.25 -67.49
N ILE A 21 -30.33 6.16 -67.41
CA ILE A 21 -31.24 6.28 -66.27
C ILE A 21 -32.08 5.01 -66.11
N THR A 22 -32.67 4.49 -67.19
CA THR A 22 -33.44 3.24 -67.12
C THR A 22 -32.57 2.08 -66.67
N SER A 23 -31.35 1.94 -67.21
CA SER A 23 -30.41 0.91 -66.77
C SER A 23 -30.06 1.02 -65.27
N LEU A 24 -29.95 2.24 -64.73
CA LEU A 24 -29.66 2.48 -63.32
C LEU A 24 -30.85 2.08 -62.42
N VAL A 25 -32.07 2.44 -62.82
CA VAL A 25 -33.31 2.08 -62.11
C VAL A 25 -33.52 0.56 -62.09
N PHE A 26 -33.30 -0.11 -63.21
CA PHE A 26 -33.40 -1.57 -63.30
C PHE A 26 -32.34 -2.28 -62.42
N ARG A 27 -31.18 -1.66 -62.19
CA ARG A 27 -30.12 -2.16 -61.30
C ARG A 27 -30.52 -2.09 -59.83
N LEU A 28 -31.19 -1.02 -59.44
CA LEU A 28 -31.70 -0.85 -58.07
C LEU A 28 -32.87 -1.82 -57.77
N LYS A 29 -33.70 -2.12 -58.77
CA LYS A 29 -34.80 -3.11 -58.63
C LYS A 29 -34.36 -4.59 -58.77
N LYS A 30 -33.04 -4.88 -58.79
CA LYS A 30 -32.43 -6.23 -58.88
C LYS A 30 -33.09 -7.15 -59.94
N LYS A 31 -33.51 -6.61 -61.08
CA LYS A 31 -34.12 -7.40 -62.17
C LYS A 31 -33.02 -8.11 -62.98
N PRO A 32 -33.20 -9.39 -63.36
CA PRO A 32 -32.17 -10.20 -64.01
C PRO A 32 -31.78 -9.75 -65.43
N THR A 33 -32.55 -8.84 -66.04
CA THR A 33 -32.35 -8.36 -67.42
C THR A 33 -31.38 -7.19 -67.55
N THR A 34 -30.90 -6.61 -66.44
CA THR A 34 -30.01 -5.43 -66.41
C THR A 34 -28.72 -5.58 -67.21
N LYS A 35 -28.09 -6.76 -67.17
CA LYS A 35 -26.82 -6.99 -67.87
C LYS A 35 -26.95 -6.87 -69.40
N LYS A 36 -28.15 -7.07 -69.98
CA LYS A 36 -28.38 -6.94 -71.42
C LYS A 36 -28.46 -5.47 -71.85
N TYR A 37 -29.14 -4.64 -71.08
CA TYR A 37 -29.29 -3.21 -71.38
C TYR A 37 -27.98 -2.43 -71.23
N PHE A 38 -27.16 -2.77 -70.22
CA PHE A 38 -25.86 -2.10 -70.02
C PHE A 38 -24.89 -2.34 -71.20
N LYS A 39 -24.94 -3.53 -71.83
CA LYS A 39 -24.15 -3.82 -73.04
C LYS A 39 -24.63 -3.02 -74.26
N LEU A 40 -25.95 -2.89 -74.44
CA LEU A 40 -26.55 -2.08 -75.51
C LEU A 40 -26.20 -0.59 -75.38
N THR A 41 -26.22 -0.04 -74.16
CA THR A 41 -25.83 1.35 -73.90
C THR A 41 -24.35 1.60 -74.22
N GLY A 42 -23.46 0.63 -73.90
CA GLY A 42 -22.05 0.70 -74.27
C GLY A 42 -21.79 0.72 -75.78
N ILE A 43 -22.51 -0.11 -76.55
CA ILE A 43 -22.38 -0.13 -78.02
C ILE A 43 -22.84 1.19 -78.65
N ALA A 44 -23.95 1.76 -78.17
CA ALA A 44 -24.43 3.06 -78.64
C ALA A 44 -23.45 4.21 -78.34
N PHE A 45 -22.77 4.15 -77.18
CA PHE A 45 -21.75 5.12 -76.81
C PHE A 45 -20.51 5.04 -77.72
N VAL A 46 -20.06 3.83 -78.08
CA VAL A 46 -18.94 3.63 -79.02
C VAL A 46 -19.29 4.11 -80.43
N LEU A 47 -20.51 3.85 -80.92
CA LEU A 47 -20.97 4.32 -82.23
C LEU A 47 -21.08 5.86 -82.30
N SER A 48 -21.45 6.52 -81.20
CA SER A 48 -21.47 7.98 -81.08
C SER A 48 -20.06 8.58 -81.25
N ILE A 49 -19.05 7.98 -80.62
CA ILE A 49 -17.64 8.40 -80.77
C ILE A 49 -17.15 8.16 -82.19
N ILE A 50 -17.52 7.05 -82.83
CA ILE A 50 -17.15 6.76 -84.23
C ILE A 50 -17.78 7.80 -85.19
N SER A 51 -19.02 8.24 -84.95
CA SER A 51 -19.64 9.30 -85.77
C SER A 51 -18.92 10.66 -85.63
N LEU A 52 -18.33 10.93 -84.47
CA LEU A 52 -17.54 12.14 -84.21
C LEU A 52 -16.22 12.13 -85.01
N ILE A 53 -15.66 10.93 -85.24
CA ILE A 53 -14.45 10.72 -86.05
C ILE A 53 -14.75 10.88 -87.55
N VAL A 54 -15.94 10.48 -88.02
CA VAL A 54 -16.34 10.58 -89.44
C VAL A 54 -16.60 12.02 -89.90
N VAL A 55 -16.92 12.96 -89.00
CA VAL A 55 -17.21 14.37 -89.34
C VAL A 55 -15.93 15.21 -89.57
N ASN A 56 -14.74 14.69 -89.27
CA ASN A 56 -13.49 15.46 -89.25
C ASN A 56 -12.38 14.94 -90.20
N MET A 57 -12.73 14.32 -91.32
CA MET A 57 -11.74 13.86 -92.32
C MET A 57 -11.75 14.72 -93.59
N ASN A 58 -10.96 15.79 -93.60
CA ASN A 58 -10.34 16.29 -94.83
C ASN A 58 -9.01 16.99 -94.50
N ILE A 59 -8.04 16.22 -94.00
CA ILE A 59 -6.80 16.73 -93.42
C ILE A 59 -5.61 16.38 -94.33
N THR A 60 -4.92 17.42 -94.78
CA THR A 60 -3.71 17.38 -95.61
C THR A 60 -2.49 16.82 -94.85
N PRO A 61 -1.44 16.35 -95.55
CA PRO A 61 -0.34 15.58 -94.96
C PRO A 61 0.47 16.26 -93.84
N GLN A 62 0.39 17.59 -93.68
CA GLN A 62 1.15 18.33 -92.65
C GLN A 62 0.57 18.20 -91.23
N GLU A 63 -0.76 18.20 -91.05
CA GLU A 63 -1.37 18.02 -89.71
C GLU A 63 -1.19 16.58 -89.18
N LYS A 64 -0.99 15.59 -90.06
CA LYS A 64 -0.75 14.19 -89.66
C LYS A 64 0.56 14.02 -88.88
N GLN A 65 1.58 14.84 -89.19
CA GLN A 65 2.86 14.85 -88.46
C GLN A 65 2.73 15.54 -87.11
N GLU A 66 1.93 16.59 -87.01
CA GLU A 66 1.69 17.32 -85.76
C GLU A 66 0.84 16.51 -84.78
N ILE A 67 -0.16 15.76 -85.28
CA ILE A 67 -0.97 14.82 -84.47
C ILE A 67 -0.12 13.65 -83.96
N LEU A 68 0.80 13.12 -84.76
CA LEU A 68 1.72 12.06 -84.34
C LEU A 68 2.70 12.53 -83.26
N ALA A 69 3.20 13.76 -83.38
CA ALA A 69 4.04 14.38 -82.34
C ALA A 69 3.26 14.65 -81.05
N LYS A 70 2.01 15.11 -81.17
CA LYS A 70 1.11 15.37 -80.03
C LYS A 70 0.68 14.08 -79.32
N GLN A 71 0.40 13.00 -80.05
CA GLN A 71 0.13 11.67 -79.48
C GLN A 71 1.35 11.10 -78.75
N LYS A 72 2.55 11.26 -79.29
CA LYS A 72 3.79 10.81 -78.62
C LYS A 72 4.09 11.60 -77.34
N ALA A 73 3.77 12.90 -77.33
CA ALA A 73 3.88 13.73 -76.13
C ALA A 73 2.83 13.37 -75.08
N GLU A 74 1.60 13.07 -75.50
CA GLU A 74 0.49 12.67 -74.62
C GLU A 74 0.68 11.26 -74.04
N GLU A 75 1.29 10.34 -74.79
CA GLU A 75 1.68 9.01 -74.32
C GLU A 75 2.83 9.09 -73.29
N LYS A 76 3.78 10.03 -73.50
CA LYS A 76 4.85 10.30 -72.53
C LYS A 76 4.29 10.91 -71.23
N LEU A 77 3.35 11.85 -71.33
CA LEU A 77 2.65 12.44 -70.18
C LEU A 77 1.82 11.40 -69.42
N LYS A 78 1.09 10.52 -70.12
CA LYS A 78 0.33 9.43 -69.47
C LYS A 78 1.23 8.37 -68.82
N ALA A 79 2.42 8.11 -69.37
CA ALA A 79 3.39 7.23 -68.75
C ALA A 79 3.98 7.84 -67.47
N GLU A 80 4.29 9.15 -67.50
CA GLU A 80 4.82 9.90 -66.36
C GLU A 80 3.75 10.09 -65.25
N GLU A 81 2.49 10.29 -65.62
CA GLU A 81 1.34 10.35 -64.69
C GLU A 81 1.07 8.98 -64.05
N LYS A 82 1.15 7.88 -64.81
CA LYS A 82 1.07 6.51 -64.24
C LYS A 82 2.22 6.19 -63.30
N GLN A 83 3.41 6.75 -63.54
CA GLN A 83 4.58 6.54 -62.71
C GLN A 83 4.46 7.33 -61.39
N LYS A 84 3.99 8.58 -61.44
CA LYS A 84 3.64 9.39 -60.26
C LYS A 84 2.51 8.79 -59.43
N ASP A 85 1.44 8.27 -60.06
CA ASP A 85 0.35 7.60 -59.35
C ASP A 85 0.80 6.32 -58.64
N LYS A 86 1.80 5.63 -59.19
CA LYS A 86 2.37 4.41 -58.60
C LYS A 86 3.30 4.73 -57.44
N GLU A 87 4.15 5.74 -57.57
CA GLU A 87 4.97 6.27 -56.46
C GLU A 87 4.12 6.84 -55.33
N GLN A 88 3.03 7.55 -55.65
CA GLN A 88 2.15 8.12 -54.64
C GLN A 88 1.33 7.05 -53.91
N LYS A 89 0.93 5.96 -54.59
CA LYS A 89 0.32 4.78 -53.94
C LYS A 89 1.30 4.02 -53.05
N GLU A 90 2.55 3.81 -53.49
CA GLU A 90 3.57 3.16 -52.64
C GLU A 90 3.93 4.03 -51.44
N ALA A 91 3.97 5.35 -51.58
CA ALA A 91 4.18 6.28 -50.47
C ALA A 91 3.02 6.27 -49.47
N ASP A 92 1.77 6.30 -49.94
CA ASP A 92 0.57 6.21 -49.08
C ASP A 92 0.44 4.86 -48.36
N GLU A 93 0.82 3.76 -49.02
CA GLU A 93 0.80 2.43 -48.42
C GLU A 93 1.89 2.27 -47.35
N LYS A 94 3.07 2.86 -47.59
CA LYS A 94 4.16 2.91 -46.61
C LYS A 94 3.83 3.80 -45.41
N LEU A 95 3.20 4.95 -45.63
CA LEU A 95 2.71 5.83 -44.55
C LEU A 95 1.63 5.15 -43.70
N LYS A 96 0.67 4.46 -44.32
CA LYS A 96 -0.35 3.68 -43.57
C LYS A 96 0.25 2.51 -42.80
N ALA A 97 1.28 1.86 -43.31
CA ALA A 97 1.98 0.80 -42.59
C ALA A 97 2.72 1.35 -41.36
N GLU A 98 3.41 2.49 -41.50
CA GLU A 98 4.16 3.13 -40.43
C GLU A 98 3.23 3.71 -39.34
N GLU A 99 2.09 4.30 -39.72
CA GLU A 99 1.07 4.79 -38.79
C GLU A 99 0.43 3.65 -37.99
N LYS A 100 0.20 2.50 -38.63
CA LYS A 100 -0.33 1.30 -37.96
C LYS A 100 0.68 0.67 -37.00
N GLN A 101 1.98 0.81 -37.29
CA GLN A 101 3.06 0.33 -36.43
C GLN A 101 3.23 1.22 -35.20
N LYS A 102 3.24 2.56 -35.38
CA LYS A 102 3.26 3.53 -34.26
C LYS A 102 2.04 3.42 -33.36
N ALA A 103 0.84 3.21 -33.93
CA ALA A 103 -0.38 2.99 -33.15
C ALA A 103 -0.35 1.67 -32.34
N LYS A 104 0.41 0.67 -32.78
CA LYS A 104 0.57 -0.61 -32.08
C LYS A 104 1.60 -0.51 -30.96
N GLU A 105 2.75 0.14 -31.21
CA GLU A 105 3.75 0.45 -30.18
C GLU A 105 3.20 1.35 -29.08
N GLN A 106 2.38 2.36 -29.44
CA GLN A 106 1.80 3.26 -28.46
C GLN A 106 0.73 2.56 -27.59
N LYS A 107 -0.01 1.59 -28.14
CA LYS A 107 -0.90 0.73 -27.35
C LYS A 107 -0.15 -0.22 -26.42
N GLU A 108 0.94 -0.85 -26.88
CA GLU A 108 1.77 -1.71 -26.04
C GLU A 108 2.45 -0.92 -24.91
N ALA A 109 2.91 0.31 -25.18
CA ALA A 109 3.48 1.19 -24.17
C ALA A 109 2.44 1.63 -23.11
N ASP A 110 1.23 2.01 -23.53
CA ASP A 110 0.13 2.35 -22.62
C ASP A 110 -0.34 1.15 -21.78
N GLU A 111 -0.35 -0.05 -22.35
CA GLU A 111 -0.74 -1.27 -21.64
C GLU A 111 0.31 -1.68 -20.61
N LYS A 112 1.60 -1.50 -20.93
CA LYS A 112 2.72 -1.73 -20.01
C LYS A 112 2.76 -0.72 -18.87
N LEU A 113 2.51 0.58 -19.16
CA LEU A 113 2.40 1.63 -18.14
C LEU A 113 1.22 1.37 -17.18
N LYS A 114 0.06 0.96 -17.69
CA LYS A 114 -1.10 0.60 -16.85
C LYS A 114 -0.84 -0.63 -16.01
N ALA A 115 -0.09 -1.62 -16.50
CA ALA A 115 0.28 -2.79 -15.73
C ALA A 115 1.25 -2.43 -14.58
N GLU A 116 2.24 -1.59 -14.86
CA GLU A 116 3.23 -1.13 -13.88
C GLU A 116 2.60 -0.24 -12.79
N GLU A 117 1.66 0.63 -13.18
CA GLU A 117 0.89 1.47 -12.25
C GLU A 117 -0.02 0.62 -11.35
N LYS A 118 -0.65 -0.43 -11.89
CA LYS A 118 -1.43 -1.40 -11.10
C LYS A 118 -0.56 -2.17 -10.12
N GLN A 119 0.68 -2.49 -10.49
CA GLN A 119 1.60 -3.25 -9.66
C GLN A 119 2.13 -2.39 -8.51
N LYS A 120 2.53 -1.14 -8.78
CA LYS A 120 2.90 -0.16 -7.74
C LYS A 120 1.75 0.14 -6.79
N ALA A 121 0.52 0.30 -7.30
CA ALA A 121 -0.66 0.50 -6.46
C ALA A 121 -0.98 -0.71 -5.56
N LYS A 122 -0.60 -1.93 -5.99
CA LYS A 122 -0.79 -3.16 -5.21
C LYS A 122 0.28 -3.30 -4.13
N GLU A 123 1.55 -3.06 -4.45
CA GLU A 123 2.66 -3.03 -3.48
C GLU A 123 2.45 -1.95 -2.42
N GLN A 124 1.97 -0.77 -2.81
CA GLN A 124 1.72 0.32 -1.87
C GLN A 124 0.55 0.03 -0.93
N LYS A 125 -0.50 -0.65 -1.41
CA LYS A 125 -1.58 -1.14 -0.54
C LYS A 125 -1.10 -2.22 0.43
N GLU A 126 -0.27 -3.15 -0.03
CA GLU A 126 0.25 -4.24 0.79
C GLU A 126 1.23 -3.72 1.87
N ALA A 127 2.04 -2.71 1.54
CA ALA A 127 2.88 -1.99 2.50
C ALA A 127 2.05 -1.21 3.54
N ASP A 128 1.02 -0.48 3.11
CA ASP A 128 0.11 0.24 4.02
C ASP A 128 -0.68 -0.71 4.94
N GLU A 129 -1.07 -1.88 4.44
CA GLU A 129 -1.78 -2.89 5.24
C GLU A 129 -0.84 -3.54 6.27
N LYS A 130 0.42 -3.78 5.90
CA LYS A 130 1.46 -4.26 6.82
C LYS A 130 1.81 -3.23 7.91
N LEU A 131 1.92 -1.95 7.55
CA LEU A 131 2.13 -0.86 8.52
C LEU A 131 0.94 -0.72 9.49
N LYS A 132 -0.30 -0.80 8.98
CA LYS A 132 -1.50 -0.80 9.84
C LYS A 132 -1.58 -2.03 10.74
N ALA A 133 -1.11 -3.20 10.29
CA ALA A 133 -1.03 -4.40 11.10
C ALA A 133 0.02 -4.27 12.21
N GLU A 134 1.22 -3.76 11.90
CA GLU A 134 2.26 -3.47 12.90
C GLU A 134 1.83 -2.40 13.91
N GLU A 135 1.14 -1.34 13.47
CA GLU A 135 0.63 -0.29 14.35
C GLU A 135 -0.46 -0.84 15.29
N LYS A 136 -1.38 -1.67 14.77
CA LYS A 136 -2.38 -2.37 15.60
C LYS A 136 -1.73 -3.32 16.59
N GLN A 137 -0.66 -4.01 16.20
CA GLN A 137 0.07 -4.91 17.08
C GLN A 137 0.78 -4.14 18.20
N LYS A 138 1.48 -3.06 17.88
CA LYS A 138 2.10 -2.15 18.86
C LYS A 138 1.08 -1.53 19.80
N ALA A 139 -0.07 -1.10 19.29
CA ALA A 139 -1.15 -0.55 20.11
C ALA A 139 -1.75 -1.60 21.07
N LYS A 140 -1.85 -2.86 20.62
CA LYS A 140 -2.30 -3.97 21.47
C LYS A 140 -1.26 -4.31 22.55
N GLU A 141 0.01 -4.41 22.18
CA GLU A 141 1.11 -4.64 23.13
C GLU A 141 1.21 -3.52 24.17
N GLN A 142 1.05 -2.25 23.76
CA GLN A 142 1.01 -1.12 24.68
C GLN A 142 -0.19 -1.19 25.64
N LYS A 143 -1.37 -1.57 25.14
CA LYS A 143 -2.57 -1.73 25.98
C LYS A 143 -2.41 -2.86 26.99
N ASP A 144 -1.85 -3.99 26.57
CA ASP A 144 -1.58 -5.14 27.43
C ASP A 144 -0.52 -4.77 28.50
N ALA A 145 0.51 -4.00 28.14
CA ALA A 145 1.50 -3.48 29.08
C ALA A 145 0.90 -2.50 30.10
N ASP A 146 0.04 -1.58 29.65
CA ASP A 146 -0.67 -0.64 30.52
C ASP A 146 -1.61 -1.35 31.51
N GLU A 147 -2.26 -2.43 31.07
CA GLU A 147 -3.12 -3.26 31.93
C GLU A 147 -2.30 -4.01 32.99
N LYS A 148 -1.19 -4.64 32.60
CA LYS A 148 -0.25 -5.28 33.53
C LYS A 148 0.32 -4.28 34.54
N GLN A 149 0.68 -3.08 34.10
CA GLN A 149 1.15 -2.00 34.98
C GLN A 149 0.07 -1.61 36.00
N LYS A 150 -1.19 -1.45 35.58
CA LYS A 150 -2.30 -1.13 36.49
C LYS A 150 -2.56 -2.24 37.50
N GLU A 151 -2.54 -3.49 37.06
CA GLU A 151 -2.70 -4.65 37.95
C GLU A 151 -1.56 -4.71 38.99
N PHE A 152 -0.31 -4.57 38.53
CA PHE A 152 0.85 -4.53 39.40
C PHE A 152 0.74 -3.42 40.44
N VAL A 153 0.47 -2.19 40.02
CA VAL A 153 0.31 -1.03 40.91
C VAL A 153 -0.85 -1.25 41.90
N SER A 154 -1.97 -1.81 41.45
CA SER A 154 -3.12 -2.10 42.31
C SER A 154 -2.77 -3.09 43.41
N TYR A 155 -2.06 -4.18 43.06
CA TYR A 155 -1.59 -5.16 44.04
C TYR A 155 -0.55 -4.56 45.00
N ALA A 156 0.43 -3.86 44.44
CA ALA A 156 1.57 -3.31 45.17
C ALA A 156 1.15 -2.24 46.20
N LYS A 157 -0.02 -1.60 46.06
CA LYS A 157 -0.60 -0.73 47.11
C LYS A 157 -0.83 -1.45 48.45
N ASN A 158 -0.86 -2.78 48.47
CA ASN A 158 -1.08 -3.58 49.68
C ASN A 158 0.22 -4.14 50.30
N ILE A 159 1.39 -3.71 49.82
CA ILE A 159 2.68 -4.09 50.40
C ILE A 159 2.98 -3.27 51.65
N ARG A 160 3.83 -3.82 52.52
CA ARG A 160 4.30 -3.08 53.70
C ARG A 160 5.05 -1.83 53.26
N GLY A 161 4.69 -0.68 53.84
CA GLY A 161 5.30 0.61 53.54
C GLY A 161 4.71 1.31 52.32
N SER A 162 3.64 0.79 51.72
CA SER A 162 3.06 1.33 50.48
C SER A 162 2.67 2.81 50.56
N SER A 163 2.25 3.29 51.73
CA SER A 163 1.93 4.71 51.96
C SER A 163 3.11 5.65 51.75
N PHE A 164 4.35 5.16 51.77
CA PHE A 164 5.57 5.96 51.63
C PHE A 164 6.28 5.73 50.29
N ILE A 165 5.64 5.00 49.37
CA ILE A 165 6.14 4.78 48.01
C ILE A 165 5.91 6.04 47.17
N LYS A 166 6.98 6.51 46.52
CA LYS A 166 6.96 7.61 45.55
C LYS A 166 6.52 7.13 44.18
N GLU A 167 7.03 5.97 43.75
CA GLU A 167 6.80 5.48 42.40
C GLU A 167 6.83 3.95 42.32
N MET A 168 6.01 3.39 41.42
CA MET A 168 5.97 1.98 41.07
C MET A 168 5.94 1.84 39.55
N LYS A 169 6.88 1.09 38.99
CA LYS A 169 7.02 0.85 37.55
C LYS A 169 7.17 -0.63 37.27
N LEU A 170 6.64 -1.06 36.13
CA LEU A 170 6.84 -2.37 35.54
C LEU A 170 7.47 -2.17 34.16
N ASN A 171 8.72 -2.59 34.00
CA ASN A 171 9.48 -2.46 32.76
C ASN A 171 10.05 -3.82 32.40
N ASN A 172 9.74 -4.36 31.23
CA ASN A 172 10.33 -5.61 30.72
C ASN A 172 10.33 -6.75 31.74
N ASN A 173 9.18 -7.00 32.38
CA ASN A 173 9.04 -8.04 33.41
C ASN A 173 9.91 -7.80 34.66
N GLU A 174 10.35 -6.57 34.91
CA GLU A 174 11.01 -6.15 36.14
C GLU A 174 10.16 -5.08 36.82
N ALA A 175 10.00 -5.22 38.13
CA ALA A 175 9.30 -4.25 38.95
C ALA A 175 10.31 -3.31 39.59
N GLU A 176 9.99 -2.02 39.64
CA GLU A 176 10.80 -1.01 40.33
C GLU A 176 9.91 -0.23 41.28
N ILE A 177 10.31 -0.18 42.55
CA ILE A 177 9.59 0.50 43.62
C ILE A 177 10.54 1.47 44.31
N THR A 178 10.21 2.75 44.28
CA THR A 178 11.02 3.80 44.87
C THR A 178 10.25 4.48 45.99
N PHE A 179 10.82 4.53 47.18
CA PHE A 179 10.25 5.24 48.33
C PHE A 179 10.64 6.72 48.29
N HIS A 180 9.87 7.55 48.99
CA HIS A 180 10.27 8.94 49.22
C HIS A 180 11.58 9.01 50.00
N ASP A 181 12.44 9.96 49.64
CA ASP A 181 13.76 10.16 50.26
C ASP A 181 13.70 10.84 51.64
N SER A 182 12.58 11.47 51.96
CA SER A 182 12.41 12.32 53.13
C SER A 182 10.92 12.49 53.44
N PHE A 183 10.63 12.84 54.70
CA PHE A 183 9.27 13.22 55.10
C PHE A 183 8.76 14.41 54.29
N ALA A 184 9.62 15.39 53.99
CA ALA A 184 9.27 16.54 53.17
C ALA A 184 8.79 16.12 51.77
N SER A 185 9.56 15.26 51.08
CA SER A 185 9.19 14.69 49.77
C SER A 185 7.87 13.93 49.80
N TYR A 186 7.67 13.10 50.84
CA TYR A 186 6.42 12.40 51.07
C TYR A 186 5.23 13.35 51.26
N LYS A 187 5.39 14.37 52.12
CA LYS A 187 4.33 15.32 52.47
C LYS A 187 3.97 16.24 51.30
N SER A 188 4.95 16.64 50.48
CA SER A 188 4.70 17.41 49.26
C SER A 188 3.88 16.62 48.23
N ALA A 189 4.10 15.32 48.09
CA ALA A 189 3.29 14.46 47.22
C ALA A 189 1.93 14.10 47.82
N ASN A 190 1.80 14.15 49.16
CA ASN A 190 0.60 13.74 49.90
C ASN A 190 0.14 14.85 50.87
N PRO A 191 -0.27 16.03 50.39
CA PRO A 191 -0.53 17.20 51.23
C PRO A 191 -1.64 16.95 52.26
N THR A 192 -2.65 16.14 51.91
CA THR A 192 -3.79 15.78 52.78
C THR A 192 -3.46 14.72 53.84
N SER A 193 -2.26 14.13 53.82
CA SER A 193 -1.86 13.12 54.80
C SER A 193 -1.83 13.69 56.23
N LEU A 194 -2.37 12.96 57.19
CA LEU A 194 -2.30 13.34 58.61
C LEU A 194 -1.03 12.86 59.32
N ASN A 195 -0.16 12.11 58.62
CA ASN A 195 1.07 11.60 59.21
C ASN A 195 2.03 12.74 59.58
N THR A 196 2.52 12.72 60.81
CA THR A 196 3.56 13.64 61.29
C THR A 196 4.96 13.15 60.93
N GLU A 197 5.96 14.02 61.04
CA GLU A 197 7.36 13.66 60.81
C GLU A 197 7.84 12.61 61.82
N GLU A 198 7.39 12.70 63.07
CA GLU A 198 7.70 11.75 64.14
C GLU A 198 7.13 10.37 63.82
N GLN A 199 5.88 10.29 63.34
CA GLN A 199 5.26 9.03 62.94
C GLN A 199 5.99 8.41 61.73
N TYR A 200 6.41 9.23 60.77
CA TYR A 200 7.22 8.80 59.64
C TYR A 200 8.56 8.19 60.11
N LYS A 201 9.29 8.93 60.96
CA LYS A 201 10.56 8.45 61.52
C LYS A 201 10.35 7.19 62.35
N GLN A 202 9.35 7.16 63.22
CA GLN A 202 9.05 6.00 64.07
C GLN A 202 8.75 4.73 63.25
N TYR A 203 8.12 4.87 62.09
CA TYR A 203 7.84 3.74 61.21
C TYR A 203 9.13 3.02 60.74
N PHE A 204 10.13 3.80 60.32
CA PHE A 204 11.37 3.31 59.73
C PHE A 204 12.56 3.21 60.73
N SER A 205 12.47 3.87 61.88
CA SER A 205 13.55 3.94 62.88
C SER A 205 13.95 2.57 63.43
N THR A 206 13.02 1.61 63.44
CA THR A 206 13.38 0.23 63.72
C THR A 206 13.94 -0.40 62.44
N GLY A 207 15.23 -0.74 62.44
CA GLY A 207 15.86 -1.48 61.32
C GLY A 207 15.08 -2.76 60.95
N ASN A 208 14.33 -3.32 61.91
CA ASN A 208 13.38 -4.41 61.71
C ASN A 208 12.28 -4.09 60.67
N THR A 209 11.72 -2.87 60.61
CA THR A 209 10.72 -2.50 59.59
C THR A 209 11.34 -2.53 58.20
N ILE A 210 12.50 -1.88 58.03
CA ILE A 210 13.21 -1.83 56.74
C ILE A 210 13.61 -3.26 56.32
N GLU A 211 14.20 -4.04 57.21
CA GLU A 211 14.51 -5.46 56.95
C GLU A 211 13.27 -6.22 56.47
N LYS A 212 12.15 -6.09 57.16
CA LYS A 212 10.92 -6.79 56.77
C LYS A 212 10.41 -6.34 55.40
N ILE A 213 10.47 -5.06 55.08
CA ILE A 213 10.08 -4.56 53.74
C ILE A 213 10.93 -5.22 52.67
N PHE A 214 12.26 -5.19 52.83
CA PHE A 214 13.21 -5.69 51.83
C PHE A 214 13.29 -7.21 51.73
N VAL A 215 12.86 -7.95 52.74
CA VAL A 215 12.78 -9.42 52.67
C VAL A 215 11.41 -9.89 52.19
N SER A 216 10.33 -9.32 52.73
CA SER A 216 8.95 -9.77 52.47
C SER A 216 8.44 -9.34 51.10
N GLU A 217 8.50 -8.04 50.81
CA GLU A 217 7.74 -7.48 49.69
C GLU A 217 8.29 -7.86 48.31
N PRO A 218 9.61 -7.87 48.03
CA PRO A 218 10.09 -8.27 46.71
C PRO A 218 9.85 -9.76 46.45
N ALA A 219 9.97 -10.62 47.48
CA ALA A 219 9.63 -12.04 47.36
C ALA A 219 8.11 -12.25 47.16
N ARG A 220 7.26 -11.47 47.85
CA ARG A 220 5.81 -11.50 47.69
C ARG A 220 5.39 -11.11 46.27
N LEU A 221 6.04 -10.10 45.68
CA LEU A 221 5.78 -9.67 44.31
C LEU A 221 6.22 -10.71 43.29
N LEU A 222 7.41 -11.31 43.46
CA LEU A 222 7.86 -12.43 42.62
C LEU A 222 6.92 -13.64 42.72
N ARG A 223 6.36 -13.93 43.90
CA ARG A 223 5.34 -14.97 44.05
C ARG A 223 4.05 -14.64 43.28
N GLN A 224 3.56 -13.42 43.42
CA GLN A 224 2.28 -13.00 42.87
C GLN A 224 2.30 -12.90 41.34
N PHE A 225 3.40 -12.40 40.78
CA PHE A 225 3.54 -12.13 39.36
C PHE A 225 4.54 -13.13 38.76
N PRO A 226 4.09 -14.29 38.23
CA PRO A 226 4.99 -15.32 37.71
C PRO A 226 5.80 -14.85 36.51
N ASP A 227 5.24 -13.93 35.72
CA ASP A 227 5.91 -13.26 34.61
C ASP A 227 7.10 -12.39 35.06
N LEU A 228 7.20 -12.02 36.34
CA LEU A 228 8.21 -11.12 36.85
C LEU A 228 9.57 -11.82 37.04
N ASN A 229 10.62 -11.23 36.50
CA ASN A 229 11.99 -11.75 36.58
C ASN A 229 12.73 -11.20 37.80
N ALA A 230 12.52 -9.92 38.13
CA ALA A 230 13.20 -9.25 39.23
C ALA A 230 12.35 -8.14 39.85
N VAL A 231 12.63 -7.84 41.11
CA VAL A 231 12.08 -6.69 41.83
C VAL A 231 13.22 -5.82 42.35
N LYS A 232 13.22 -4.56 41.93
CA LYS A 232 14.09 -3.51 42.42
C LYS A 232 13.34 -2.67 43.43
N MET A 233 13.94 -2.44 44.60
CA MET A 233 13.42 -1.51 45.58
C MET A 233 14.51 -0.58 46.09
N THR A 234 14.17 0.70 46.20
CA THR A 234 15.08 1.75 46.67
C THR A 234 14.41 2.53 47.79
N LEU A 235 15.01 2.52 48.97
CA LEU A 235 14.50 3.21 50.15
C LEU A 235 15.63 4.06 50.79
N PRO A 236 15.60 5.38 50.63
CA PRO A 236 16.46 6.28 51.37
C PRO A 236 15.88 6.57 52.77
N TYR A 237 16.70 6.44 53.81
CA TYR A 237 16.32 6.76 55.18
C TYR A 237 17.54 7.12 56.05
N GLU A 238 17.49 8.26 56.73
CA GLU A 238 18.53 8.75 57.66
C GLU A 238 19.97 8.68 57.10
N GLY A 239 20.16 9.22 55.89
CA GLY A 239 21.47 9.29 55.24
C GLY A 239 21.98 7.97 54.67
N LYS A 240 21.19 6.90 54.75
CA LYS A 240 21.46 5.60 54.11
C LYS A 240 20.50 5.35 52.97
N THR A 241 20.95 4.68 51.93
CA THR A 241 20.09 4.20 50.84
C THR A 241 20.13 2.68 50.78
N TYR A 242 18.99 2.06 51.10
CA TYR A 242 18.79 0.63 51.02
C TYR A 242 18.33 0.28 49.61
N ASN A 243 19.06 -0.61 48.95
CA ASN A 243 18.78 -1.05 47.58
C ASN A 243 18.72 -2.57 47.52
N ILE A 244 17.73 -3.10 46.81
CA ILE A 244 17.68 -4.51 46.42
C ILE A 244 17.38 -4.61 44.95
N ASN A 245 18.00 -5.58 44.29
CA ASN A 245 17.63 -6.06 42.96
C ASN A 245 17.47 -7.57 43.05
N LEU A 246 16.30 -8.03 43.51
CA LEU A 246 16.05 -9.44 43.79
C LEU A 246 15.58 -10.12 42.53
N ASP A 247 16.43 -10.94 41.92
CA ASP A 247 16.04 -11.78 40.80
C ASP A 247 15.45 -13.12 41.27
N ARG A 248 14.45 -13.62 40.53
CA ARG A 248 13.73 -14.86 40.84
C ARG A 248 14.66 -16.05 40.96
N LYS A 249 15.64 -16.15 40.06
CA LYS A 249 16.53 -17.31 39.98
C LYS A 249 17.42 -17.39 41.21
N SER A 250 18.00 -16.29 41.64
CA SER A 250 18.81 -16.21 42.86
C SER A 250 17.97 -16.41 44.11
N LEU A 251 16.75 -15.87 44.14
CA LEU A 251 15.82 -16.12 45.24
C LEU A 251 15.51 -17.62 45.36
N ASN A 252 15.06 -18.26 44.28
CA ASN A 252 14.72 -19.69 44.27
C ASN A 252 15.93 -20.57 44.60
N THR A 253 17.12 -20.19 44.11
CA THR A 253 18.38 -20.88 44.45
C THR A 253 18.71 -20.74 45.93
N HIS A 254 18.51 -19.56 46.52
CA HIS A 254 18.75 -19.34 47.94
C HIS A 254 17.76 -20.09 48.83
N LEU A 255 16.50 -20.15 48.43
CA LEU A 255 15.43 -20.81 49.17
C LEU A 255 15.45 -22.34 49.04
N GLY A 256 15.98 -22.85 47.92
CA GLY A 256 15.93 -24.28 47.59
C GLY A 256 14.56 -24.75 47.09
N PHE A 257 13.66 -23.82 46.78
CA PHE A 257 12.33 -24.08 46.20
C PHE A 257 11.87 -22.87 45.39
N LYS A 258 10.85 -23.05 44.56
CA LYS A 258 10.26 -21.99 43.76
C LYS A 258 9.31 -21.14 44.59
N ILE A 259 9.55 -19.83 44.65
CA ILE A 259 8.70 -18.92 45.40
C ILE A 259 7.29 -18.83 44.80
N GLU A 260 7.17 -18.94 43.48
CA GLU A 260 5.90 -18.92 42.72
C GLU A 260 5.00 -20.14 43.00
N ASP A 261 5.55 -21.24 43.52
CA ASP A 261 4.75 -22.42 43.87
C ASP A 261 4.00 -22.22 45.20
N LEU A 262 4.36 -21.18 45.98
CA LEU A 262 3.75 -20.92 47.28
C LEU A 262 2.39 -20.21 47.16
N LYS A 263 1.43 -20.69 47.95
CA LYS A 263 0.06 -20.19 48.01
C LYS A 263 -0.29 -19.70 49.41
N VAL A 264 -1.22 -18.76 49.48
CA VAL A 264 -1.71 -18.24 50.77
C VAL A 264 -2.76 -19.20 51.33
N GLU A 265 -3.58 -19.79 50.46
CA GLU A 265 -4.73 -20.63 50.76
C GLU A 265 -4.33 -21.94 51.47
N ASP A 266 -3.21 -22.55 51.04
CA ASP A 266 -2.66 -23.77 51.64
C ASP A 266 -1.64 -23.49 52.75
N LYS A 267 -1.44 -22.22 53.11
CA LYS A 267 -0.47 -21.73 54.09
C LYS A 267 1.00 -22.02 53.75
N SER A 268 1.31 -22.45 52.54
CA SER A 268 2.69 -22.73 52.14
C SER A 268 3.54 -21.46 52.08
N TRP A 269 2.97 -20.32 51.66
CA TRP A 269 3.64 -19.01 51.75
C TRP A 269 4.10 -18.71 53.18
N VAL A 270 3.17 -18.83 54.13
CA VAL A 270 3.43 -18.50 55.53
C VAL A 270 4.47 -19.44 56.12
N LYS A 271 4.25 -20.76 55.99
CA LYS A 271 5.10 -21.78 56.62
C LYS A 271 6.50 -21.88 56.02
N LYS A 272 6.63 -21.70 54.69
CA LYS A 272 7.91 -21.90 53.99
C LYS A 272 8.71 -20.62 53.79
N PHE A 273 8.05 -19.46 53.73
CA PHE A 273 8.72 -18.19 53.48
C PHE A 273 8.52 -17.15 54.58
N ASP A 274 7.27 -16.79 54.91
CA ASP A 274 6.98 -15.66 55.81
C ASP A 274 7.52 -15.90 57.23
N ASP A 275 7.13 -17.00 57.88
CA ASP A 275 7.60 -17.33 59.22
C ASP A 275 9.15 -17.48 59.26
N PRO A 276 9.78 -18.27 58.36
CA PRO A 276 11.20 -18.52 58.46
C PRO A 276 12.09 -17.39 57.97
N TYR A 277 11.65 -16.50 57.08
CA TYR A 277 12.51 -15.47 56.49
C TYR A 277 12.09 -14.05 56.85
N VAL A 278 10.82 -13.80 57.21
CA VAL A 278 10.33 -12.47 57.57
C VAL A 278 10.22 -12.33 59.09
N TYR A 279 9.70 -13.34 59.80
CA TYR A 279 9.48 -13.24 61.25
C TYR A 279 10.65 -13.76 62.09
N ASP A 280 11.37 -14.78 61.63
CA ASP A 280 12.65 -15.18 62.23
C ASP A 280 13.71 -14.09 62.03
N LYS A 281 14.20 -13.50 63.14
CA LYS A 281 15.15 -12.38 63.08
C LYS A 281 16.50 -12.76 62.47
N THR A 282 16.98 -13.97 62.74
CA THR A 282 18.30 -14.42 62.33
C THR A 282 18.34 -14.66 60.83
N LYS A 283 17.36 -15.40 60.31
CA LYS A 283 17.22 -15.67 58.87
C LYS A 283 16.85 -14.41 58.10
N ARG A 284 15.98 -13.54 58.63
CA ARG A 284 15.68 -12.24 58.00
C ARG A 284 16.94 -11.41 57.83
N LYS A 285 17.76 -11.30 58.89
CA LYS A 285 19.02 -10.55 58.82
C LYS A 285 19.99 -11.17 57.81
N ALA A 286 20.11 -12.49 57.79
CA ALA A 286 20.96 -13.19 56.82
C ALA A 286 20.52 -12.96 55.37
N PHE A 287 19.20 -13.04 55.10
CA PHE A 287 18.64 -12.71 53.78
C PHE A 287 18.92 -11.25 53.43
N PHE A 288 18.61 -10.33 54.34
CA PHE A 288 18.78 -8.90 54.14
C PHE A 288 20.23 -8.56 53.82
N THR A 289 21.20 -9.03 54.61
CA THR A 289 22.63 -8.83 54.35
C THR A 289 23.09 -9.44 53.02
N LYS A 290 22.46 -10.52 52.56
CA LYS A 290 22.84 -11.17 51.30
C LYS A 290 22.37 -10.40 50.07
N PHE A 291 21.16 -9.84 50.10
CA PHE A 291 20.52 -9.26 48.91
C PHE A 291 20.41 -7.74 48.92
N VAL A 292 20.53 -7.10 50.09
CA VAL A 292 20.39 -5.65 50.23
C VAL A 292 21.75 -4.99 50.34
N THR A 293 21.96 -3.99 49.49
CA THR A 293 23.11 -3.10 49.55
C THR A 293 22.72 -1.82 50.27
N ILE A 294 23.56 -1.37 51.20
CA ILE A 294 23.40 -0.10 51.93
C ILE A 294 24.52 0.83 51.47
N GLN A 295 24.13 1.99 50.95
CA GLN A 295 25.03 3.08 50.57
C GLN A 295 24.88 4.25 51.54
#